data_AF-A0A2A4KJM3-F1
#
_entry.id   AF-A0A2A4KJM3-F1
#
_cell.length_a   1.000
_cell.length_b   1.000
_cell.length_c   1.000
_cell.angle_alpha   90.00
_cell.angle_beta   90.00
_cell.angle_gamma   90.00
#
_symmetry.space_group_name_H-M   'P 1'
#
loop_
_entity.id
_entity.type
_entity.pdbx_description
1 polymer ?
#
loop_
_entity_poly.entity_id
_entity_poly.type
_entity_poly.pdbx_seq_one_letter_code
_entity_poly.pdbx_strand_id
1 'polypeptide(L)'
;MTPRGKDRTGIVSDDLLTVASVARRIPLDKAVRCTAVIIPADGGDMLPLLRRTAKEPHQQTKDGGRWRSVVPLNRTNSQEEAAA
;
A
#
# COMPACT_ATOMS: atom_id res chain seq x y z
N MET A 1 5.84 7.02 16.44
CA MET A 1 6.71 5.83 16.30
C MET A 1 5.81 4.60 16.35
N THR A 2 5.61 3.91 15.22
CA THR A 2 4.96 2.59 15.23
C THR A 2 5.90 1.61 15.95
N PRO A 3 5.42 0.86 16.96
CA PRO A 3 6.27 -0.09 17.69
C PRO A 3 6.86 -1.12 16.71
N ARG A 4 8.16 -1.43 16.85
CA ARG A 4 8.81 -2.45 16.03
C ARG A 4 8.05 -3.78 16.17
N GLY A 5 7.54 -4.31 15.07
CA GLY A 5 6.93 -5.64 15.01
C GLY A 5 5.40 -5.70 15.10
N LYS A 6 4.67 -4.57 15.12
CA LYS A 6 3.22 -4.59 14.90
C LYS A 6 2.91 -4.59 13.41
N ASP A 7 2.13 -5.57 12.97
CA ASP A 7 1.54 -5.56 11.65
C ASP A 7 0.64 -4.34 11.51
N ARG A 8 0.93 -3.53 10.49
CA ARG A 8 0.18 -2.31 10.21
C ARG A 8 -0.82 -2.61 9.11
N THR A 9 -2.10 -2.50 9.44
CA THR A 9 -3.19 -2.71 8.49
C THR A 9 -3.63 -1.39 7.87
N GLY A 10 -4.26 -1.46 6.71
CA GLY A 10 -4.76 -0.30 5.99
C GLY A 10 -5.59 -0.72 4.79
N ILE A 11 -6.27 0.26 4.20
CA ILE A 11 -7.00 0.08 2.95
C ILE A 11 -6.13 0.51 1.78
N VAL A 12 -6.34 -0.14 0.63
CA VAL A 12 -5.66 0.24 -0.62
C VAL A 12 -6.55 1.24 -1.36
N SER A 13 -5.95 2.33 -1.83
CA SER A 13 -6.61 3.32 -2.69
C SER A 13 -5.76 3.58 -3.93
N ASP A 14 -6.40 3.76 -5.08
CA ASP A 14 -5.80 4.08 -6.37
C ASP A 14 -6.10 5.52 -6.82
N ASP A 15 -6.52 6.39 -5.90
CA ASP A 15 -6.76 7.80 -6.18
C ASP A 15 -5.52 8.47 -6.79
N LEU A 16 -5.67 9.01 -8.00
CA LEU A 16 -4.56 9.49 -8.82
C LEU A 16 -3.80 10.66 -8.17
N LEU A 17 -4.50 11.56 -7.50
CA LEU A 17 -3.89 12.72 -6.84
C LEU A 17 -3.05 12.27 -5.64
N THR A 18 -3.58 11.33 -4.86
CA THR A 18 -2.90 10.75 -3.71
C THR A 18 -1.69 9.93 -4.15
N VAL A 19 -1.85 9.09 -5.18
CA VAL A 19 -0.75 8.31 -5.75
C VAL A 19 0.36 9.22 -6.26
N ALA A 20 0.04 10.27 -7.03
CA ALA A 20 1.03 11.22 -7.54
C ALA A 20 1.76 11.94 -6.39
N SER A 21 1.04 12.32 -5.35
CA SER A 21 1.61 13.00 -4.17
C SER A 21 2.58 12.10 -3.39
N VAL A 22 2.24 10.82 -3.22
CA VAL A 22 3.08 9.83 -2.53
C VAL A 22 4.27 9.39 -3.40
N ALA A 23 4.06 9.18 -4.69
CA ALA A 23 5.09 8.75 -5.64
C ALA A 23 6.26 9.75 -5.74
N ARG A 24 6.00 11.05 -5.58
CA ARG A 24 7.03 12.11 -5.52
C ARG A 24 8.00 11.97 -4.35
N ARG A 25 7.66 11.19 -3.32
CA ARG A 25 8.45 10.99 -2.09
C ARG A 25 9.33 9.75 -2.13
N ILE A 26 9.36 9.02 -3.25
CA ILE A 26 10.14 7.79 -3.41
C ILE A 26 11.06 7.85 -4.64
N PRO A 27 12.10 7.00 -4.72
CA PRO A 27 12.98 6.91 -5.88
C PRO A 27 12.23 6.68 -7.19
N LEU A 28 12.71 7.27 -8.28
CA LEU A 28 12.01 7.28 -9.58
C LEU A 28 11.75 5.87 -10.12
N ASP A 29 12.71 4.94 -9.96
CA ASP A 29 12.58 3.53 -10.38
C ASP A 29 11.41 2.81 -9.68
N LYS A 30 11.15 3.18 -8.43
CA LYS A 30 10.01 2.67 -7.65
C LYS A 30 8.74 3.46 -7.95
N ALA A 31 8.84 4.77 -8.19
CA ALA A 31 7.70 5.64 -8.48
C ALA A 31 6.91 5.17 -9.72
N VAL A 32 7.60 4.71 -10.78
CA VAL A 32 6.97 4.14 -12.00
C VAL A 32 6.07 2.94 -11.69
N ARG A 33 6.34 2.24 -10.59
CA ARG A 33 5.57 1.05 -10.16
C ARG A 33 4.54 1.36 -9.09
N CYS A 34 4.48 2.59 -8.58
CA CYS A 34 3.55 3.02 -7.56
C CYS A 34 2.23 3.41 -8.21
N THR A 35 1.25 2.51 -8.17
CA THR A 35 -0.06 2.74 -8.80
C THR A 35 -1.21 2.79 -7.80
N ALA A 36 -0.89 2.65 -6.53
CA ALA A 36 -1.83 2.70 -5.43
C ALA A 36 -1.07 3.15 -4.18
N VAL A 37 -1.83 3.48 -3.14
CA VAL A 37 -1.34 3.80 -1.81
C VAL A 37 -2.05 2.94 -0.79
N ILE A 38 -1.40 2.74 0.36
CA ILE A 38 -2.03 2.22 1.56
C ILE A 38 -2.38 3.42 2.44
N ILE A 39 -3.64 3.50 2.85
CA ILE A 39 -4.12 4.40 3.88
C ILE A 39 -4.13 3.60 5.19
N PRO A 40 -3.19 3.84 6.12
CA PRO A 40 -3.10 3.08 7.36
C PRO A 40 -4.32 3.31 8.26
N ALA A 41 -4.79 2.25 8.91
CA ALA A 41 -5.94 2.33 9.83
C ALA A 41 -5.63 3.12 11.12
N ASP A 42 -4.35 3.29 11.46
CA ASP A 42 -3.89 4.07 12.61
C ASP A 42 -3.81 5.58 12.34
N GLY A 43 -4.24 6.04 11.15
CA GLY A 43 -4.28 7.45 10.79
C GLY A 43 -2.91 8.08 10.49
N GLY A 44 -1.84 7.29 10.40
CA GLY A 44 -0.54 7.82 10.01
C GLY A 44 -0.41 8.06 8.51
N ASP A 45 0.81 8.42 8.07
CA ASP A 45 1.07 8.80 6.69
C ASP A 45 0.70 7.73 5.67
N MET A 46 0.13 8.16 4.55
CA MET A 46 -0.13 7.31 3.38
C MET A 46 1.17 6.72 2.85
N LEU A 47 1.15 5.42 2.57
CA LEU A 47 2.32 4.67 2.16
C LEU A 47 2.21 4.27 0.68
N PRO A 48 3.30 4.33 -0.11
CA PRO A 48 3.26 3.88 -1.50
C PRO A 48 2.99 2.38 -1.58
N LEU A 49 2.23 1.94 -2.58
CA LEU A 49 2.05 0.52 -2.89
C LEU A 49 2.59 0.22 -4.29
N LEU A 50 3.66 -0.56 -4.34
CA LEU A 50 4.31 -0.96 -5.58
C LEU A 50 3.67 -2.22 -6.16
N ARG A 51 3.46 -2.22 -7.47
CA ARG A 51 3.09 -3.43 -8.21
C ARG A 51 4.19 -4.50 -8.14
N ARG A 52 3.74 -5.75 -8.19
CA ARG A 52 4.58 -6.95 -8.30
C ARG A 52 5.35 -6.91 -9.62
N THR A 53 6.54 -7.51 -9.64
CA THR A 53 7.33 -7.74 -10.86
C THR A 53 7.85 -9.17 -10.86
N ALA A 54 8.43 -9.63 -11.98
CA ALA A 54 9.06 -10.95 -12.05
C ALA A 54 10.18 -11.13 -11.01
N LYS A 55 10.90 -10.06 -10.64
CA LYS A 55 11.95 -10.10 -9.62
C LYS A 55 11.44 -9.94 -8.19
N GLU A 56 10.28 -9.30 -8.03
CA GLU A 56 9.66 -9.01 -6.73
C GLU A 56 8.19 -9.46 -6.78
N PRO A 57 7.90 -10.74 -6.46
CA PRO A 57 6.58 -11.34 -6.68
C PRO A 57 5.51 -10.84 -5.69
N HIS A 58 5.91 -10.10 -4.65
CA HIS A 58 5.00 -9.51 -3.66
C HIS A 58 4.86 -8.00 -3.89
N GLN A 59 3.69 -7.46 -3.53
CA GLN A 59 3.54 -6.01 -3.46
C GLN A 59 4.43 -5.48 -2.34
N GLN A 60 4.95 -4.26 -2.52
CA GLN A 60 5.85 -3.65 -1.55
C GLN A 60 5.34 -2.28 -1.12
N THR A 61 5.62 -1.93 0.13
CA THR A 61 5.37 -0.59 0.66
C THR A 61 6.58 -0.09 1.45
N LYS A 62 6.70 1.23 1.59
CA LYS A 62 7.78 1.86 2.36
C LYS A 62 7.23 2.32 3.70
N ASP A 63 7.54 1.56 4.76
CA ASP A 63 7.09 1.86 6.13
C ASP A 63 8.30 1.99 7.07
N GLY A 64 8.34 3.08 7.83
CA GLY A 64 9.47 3.40 8.72
C GLY A 64 10.82 3.48 7.98
N GLY A 65 10.82 3.97 6.74
CA GLY A 65 12.01 4.10 5.90
C GLY A 65 12.49 2.80 5.24
N ARG A 66 11.85 1.65 5.50
CA ARG A 66 12.20 0.36 4.91
C ARG A 66 11.12 -0.15 3.97
N TRP A 67 11.54 -0.79 2.89
CA TRP A 67 10.62 -1.52 2.02
C TRP A 67 10.21 -2.83 2.69
N ARG A 68 8.90 -3.09 2.71
CA ARG A 68 8.29 -4.28 3.31
C ARG A 68 7.31 -4.91 2.33
N SER A 69 7.20 -6.23 2.37
CA SER A 69 6.18 -6.95 1.63
C SER A 69 4.79 -6.66 2.21
N VAL A 70 3.82 -6.51 1.33
CA VAL A 70 2.41 -6.35 1.67
C VAL A 70 1.72 -7.67 1.41
N VAL A 71 1.00 -8.16 2.41
CA VAL A 71 0.17 -9.35 2.32
C VAL A 71 -1.28 -8.88 2.35
N PRO A 72 -2.13 -9.29 1.39
CA PRO A 72 -3.56 -9.04 1.52
C PRO A 72 -4.06 -9.73 2.79
N LEU A 73 -4.69 -8.98 3.68
CA LEU A 73 -5.53 -9.61 4.69
C LEU A 73 -6.66 -10.30 3.94
N ASN A 74 -6.79 -11.63 4.07
CA ASN A 74 -7.94 -12.35 3.53
C ASN A 74 -9.22 -11.63 3.98
N ARG A 75 -9.91 -10.97 3.05
CA ARG A 75 -11.28 -10.55 3.24
C ARG A 75 -12.14 -11.81 3.20
N THR A 76 -12.41 -12.41 4.35
CA THR A 76 -13.70 -13.08 4.51
C THR A 76 -14.72 -11.98 4.76
N ASN A 77 -15.16 -11.31 3.69
CA ASN A 77 -16.42 -10.57 3.73
C ASN A 77 -17.01 -10.50 2.33
N SER A 78 -18.02 -11.34 2.14
CA SER A 78 -19.18 -11.20 1.27
C SER A 78 -19.23 -9.90 0.47
N GLN A 79 -18.83 -9.96 -0.80
CA GLN A 79 -19.40 -9.10 -1.82
C GLN A 79 -20.57 -9.85 -2.46
N GLU A 80 -21.64 -10.02 -1.70
CA GLU A 80 -22.99 -10.21 -2.24
C GLU A 80 -23.93 -9.36 -1.41
N GLU A 81 -23.84 -8.05 -1.60
CA GLU A 81 -24.97 -7.17 -1.37
C GLU A 81 -24.78 -5.95 -2.27
N ALA A 82 -25.85 -5.58 -2.96
CA ALA A 82 -25.98 -4.53 -3.96
C ALA A 82 -25.53 -4.86 -5.39
N ALA A 83 -26.26 -5.75 -6.05
CA ALA A 83 -26.89 -5.42 -7.32
C ALA A 83 -28.31 -6.01 -7.33
N ALA A 84 -29.29 -5.11 -7.42
CA ALA A 84 -30.73 -5.35 -7.42
C ALA A 84 -31.22 -6.09 -8.68
#